data_AF-A0A7S1JSF2-F1
#
_entry.id   AF-A0A7S1JSF2-F1
#
_cell.length_a   1.000
_cell.length_b   1.000
_cell.length_c   1.000
_cell.angle_alpha   90.00
_cell.angle_beta   90.00
_cell.angle_gamma   90.00
#
_symmetry.space_group_name_H-M   'P 1'
#
loop_
_entity.id
_entity.type
_entity.pdbx_description
1 polymer ?
#
loop_
_entity_poly.entity_id
_entity_poly.type
_entity_poly.pdbx_seq_one_letter_code
_entity_poly.pdbx_strand_id
1 'polypeptide(L)'
;LSQTKDPTRVQPFLKKVFESMAKLQFHEDYSADSMYSGEGEKVPFVETIYTKDKNVETWMTEIEIQMKKAVRDVLYKSILDYPTKPRAEWVLVHPGQCVLNGSQVHWTSEVEEAIQNGTVKQYWEGLNRQLLDMVALVRTGLNKMNSISVGALIVIDVHAKDVVENLVKEKIDNISAFEWIAQLRYYWQNDDCWCQCVQTNFPYGYEYLGNSMRLVITPLTDMCYMTLLGAQQLNLGGAPAGPAGTGKTETTKDLAKALAKQCVVFNCSDMMDYIMVGKFFKGLASSGAWCCLDEFNRIKVLSVIAQ
;
A
#
# COMPACT_ATOMS: atom_id res chain seq x y z
N LEU A 1 9.05 -19.91 -20.22
CA LEU A 1 10.19 -20.27 -21.08
C LEU A 1 9.85 -21.29 -22.18
N SER A 2 9.06 -22.34 -21.91
CA SER A 2 8.67 -23.31 -22.95
C SER A 2 7.55 -22.85 -23.92
N GLN A 3 6.92 -21.70 -23.65
CA GLN A 3 5.76 -21.17 -24.39
C GLN A 3 5.97 -19.69 -24.77
N THR A 4 7.13 -19.34 -25.33
CA THR A 4 7.51 -17.94 -25.62
C THR A 4 6.73 -17.30 -26.77
N LYS A 5 6.05 -18.09 -27.61
CA LYS A 5 5.34 -17.60 -28.80
C LYS A 5 3.96 -17.02 -28.51
N ASP A 6 3.36 -17.35 -27.37
CA ASP A 6 2.01 -16.91 -26.98
C ASP A 6 2.09 -16.17 -25.64
N PRO A 7 2.15 -14.82 -25.65
CA PRO A 7 2.24 -14.00 -24.46
C PRO A 7 1.09 -14.24 -23.48
N THR A 8 -0.10 -14.65 -23.96
CA THR A 8 -1.26 -14.87 -23.09
C THR A 8 -1.06 -16.03 -22.11
N ARG A 9 -0.08 -16.91 -22.36
CA ARG A 9 0.25 -18.04 -21.47
C ARG A 9 0.84 -17.61 -20.13
N VAL A 10 1.22 -16.34 -19.95
CA VAL A 10 1.67 -15.82 -18.65
C VAL A 10 0.53 -15.61 -17.65
N GLN A 11 -0.72 -15.48 -18.11
CA GLN A 11 -1.87 -15.07 -17.29
C GLN A 11 -2.00 -15.88 -15.99
N PRO A 12 -1.87 -17.23 -16.00
CA PRO A 12 -1.97 -18.04 -14.77
C PRO A 12 -0.83 -17.81 -13.76
N PHE A 13 0.27 -17.17 -14.18
CA PHE A 13 1.46 -16.96 -13.36
C PHE A 13 1.59 -15.51 -12.87
N LEU A 14 0.76 -14.57 -13.36
CA LEU A 14 0.85 -13.16 -12.97
C LEU A 14 0.75 -12.96 -11.46
N LYS A 15 -0.17 -13.65 -10.78
CA LYS A 15 -0.31 -13.61 -9.31
C LYS A 15 0.89 -14.17 -8.53
N LYS A 16 1.83 -14.86 -9.19
CA LYS A 16 3.08 -15.32 -8.57
C LYS A 16 4.19 -14.29 -8.68
N VAL A 17 4.06 -13.35 -9.61
CA VAL A 17 5.05 -12.31 -9.90
C VAL A 17 4.61 -10.98 -9.28
N PHE A 18 3.33 -10.65 -9.39
CA PHE A 18 2.72 -9.43 -8.86
C PHE A 18 1.66 -9.81 -7.83
N GLU A 19 1.55 -9.01 -6.76
CA GLU A 19 0.64 -9.30 -5.65
C GLU A 19 -0.84 -9.37 -6.10
N SER A 20 -1.29 -8.37 -6.86
CA SER A 20 -2.71 -8.25 -7.23
C SER A 20 -3.01 -8.21 -8.72
N MET A 21 -2.01 -8.35 -9.59
CA MET A 21 -2.26 -8.49 -11.02
C MET A 21 -2.73 -9.90 -11.34
N ALA A 22 -4.03 -10.08 -11.58
CA ALA A 22 -4.61 -11.37 -11.92
C ALA A 22 -4.64 -11.61 -13.43
N LYS A 23 -4.86 -10.55 -14.21
CA LYS A 23 -5.04 -10.63 -15.65
C LYS A 23 -4.58 -9.36 -16.35
N LEU A 24 -4.03 -9.51 -17.55
CA LEU A 24 -3.82 -8.43 -18.52
C LEU A 24 -4.92 -8.43 -19.59
N GLN A 25 -5.36 -7.25 -20.02
CA GLN A 25 -6.20 -7.09 -21.20
C GLN A 25 -5.33 -7.18 -22.46
N PHE A 26 -5.30 -8.34 -23.11
CA PHE A 26 -4.65 -8.49 -24.41
C PHE A 26 -5.61 -8.19 -25.55
N HIS A 27 -5.07 -7.60 -26.61
CA HIS A 27 -5.72 -7.43 -27.92
C HIS A 27 -5.28 -8.52 -28.89
N GLU A 28 -5.87 -8.54 -30.10
CA GLU A 28 -5.58 -9.55 -31.13
C GLU A 28 -4.12 -9.56 -31.59
N ASP A 29 -3.44 -8.41 -31.51
CA ASP A 29 -2.02 -8.25 -31.82
C ASP A 29 -1.08 -8.59 -30.64
N TYR A 30 -1.65 -9.13 -29.57
CA TYR A 30 -0.99 -9.38 -28.27
C TYR A 30 -0.47 -8.12 -27.56
N SER A 31 -0.89 -6.92 -27.97
CA SER A 31 -0.66 -5.74 -27.15
C SER A 31 -1.53 -5.77 -25.89
N ALA A 32 -1.06 -5.14 -24.82
CA ALA A 32 -1.77 -5.05 -23.54
C ALA A 32 -1.93 -3.59 -23.08
N ASP A 33 -3.14 -3.21 -22.67
CA ASP A 33 -3.47 -1.81 -22.32
C ASP A 33 -3.95 -1.60 -20.89
N SER A 34 -4.17 -2.68 -20.14
CA SER A 34 -4.72 -2.61 -18.79
C SER A 34 -4.49 -3.89 -18.01
N MET A 35 -4.50 -3.75 -16.69
CA MET A 35 -4.43 -4.85 -15.74
C MET A 35 -5.73 -4.98 -14.94
N TYR A 36 -5.99 -6.19 -14.47
CA TYR A 36 -7.14 -6.53 -13.63
C TYR A 36 -6.72 -7.19 -12.32
N SER A 37 -7.41 -6.85 -11.23
CA SER A 37 -7.34 -7.60 -9.98
C SER A 37 -8.05 -8.95 -10.05
N GLY A 38 -7.88 -9.78 -9.00
CA GLY A 38 -8.63 -11.03 -8.86
C GLY A 38 -10.14 -10.81 -8.69
N GLU A 39 -10.51 -9.62 -8.24
CA GLU A 39 -11.87 -9.16 -7.96
C GLU A 39 -12.49 -8.45 -9.17
N GLY A 40 -11.73 -8.25 -10.25
CA GLY A 40 -12.18 -7.60 -11.48
C GLY A 40 -11.97 -6.10 -11.53
N GLU A 41 -11.26 -5.49 -10.58
CA GLU A 41 -10.89 -4.08 -10.63
C GLU A 41 -9.96 -3.83 -11.83
N LYS A 42 -10.33 -2.91 -12.72
CA LYS A 42 -9.54 -2.57 -13.92
C LYS A 42 -8.69 -1.34 -13.66
N VAL A 43 -7.40 -1.42 -13.98
CA VAL A 43 -6.49 -0.27 -13.99
C VAL A 43 -5.88 -0.13 -15.39
N PRO A 44 -6.17 0.97 -16.13
CA PRO A 44 -5.60 1.19 -17.45
C PRO A 44 -4.12 1.59 -17.36
N PHE A 45 -3.31 1.09 -18.29
CA PHE A 45 -1.94 1.56 -18.44
C PHE A 45 -1.90 2.94 -19.08
N VAL A 46 -0.85 3.70 -18.77
CA VAL A 46 -0.60 5.00 -19.40
C VAL A 46 -0.20 4.81 -20.87
N GLU A 47 0.55 3.75 -21.16
CA GLU A 47 0.98 3.38 -22.50
C GLU A 47 0.69 1.90 -22.77
N THR A 48 0.27 1.59 -23.99
CA THR A 48 0.08 0.21 -24.44
C THR A 48 1.43 -0.52 -24.53
N ILE A 49 1.48 -1.74 -24.03
CA ILE A 49 2.66 -2.61 -24.10
C ILE A 49 2.52 -3.55 -25.28
N TYR A 50 3.54 -3.57 -26.14
CA TYR A 50 3.62 -4.49 -27.26
C TYR A 50 4.56 -5.65 -26.92
N THR A 51 4.04 -6.88 -26.96
CA THR A 51 4.81 -8.08 -26.63
C THR A 51 5.49 -8.71 -27.85
N LYS A 52 5.08 -8.32 -29.06
CA LYS A 52 5.59 -8.87 -30.31
C LYS A 52 7.09 -8.58 -30.44
N ASP A 53 7.85 -9.56 -30.91
CA ASP A 53 9.30 -9.48 -31.14
C ASP A 53 10.14 -9.18 -29.87
N LYS A 54 9.55 -9.34 -28.67
CA LYS A 54 10.23 -9.19 -27.38
C LYS A 54 10.26 -10.50 -26.61
N ASN A 55 11.34 -10.74 -25.87
CA ASN A 55 11.43 -11.84 -24.92
C ASN A 55 10.48 -11.59 -23.73
N VAL A 56 10.07 -12.69 -23.08
CA VAL A 56 9.13 -12.62 -21.95
C VAL A 56 9.64 -11.77 -20.81
N GLU A 57 10.94 -11.85 -20.52
CA GLU A 57 11.59 -11.06 -19.49
C GLU A 57 11.50 -9.55 -19.80
N THR A 58 11.74 -9.17 -21.06
CA THR A 58 11.74 -7.77 -21.49
C THR A 58 10.37 -7.13 -21.35
N TRP A 59 9.32 -7.74 -21.94
CA TRP A 59 8.00 -7.13 -21.88
C TRP A 59 7.34 -7.28 -20.49
N MET A 60 7.71 -8.28 -19.69
CA MET A 60 7.29 -8.36 -18.28
C MET A 60 7.91 -7.25 -17.41
N THR A 61 9.16 -6.86 -17.67
CA THR A 61 9.75 -5.67 -17.03
C THR A 61 9.02 -4.39 -17.47
N GLU A 62 8.61 -4.28 -18.73
CA GLU A 62 7.78 -3.16 -19.19
C GLU A 62 6.41 -3.13 -18.49
N ILE A 63 5.79 -4.29 -18.26
CA ILE A 63 4.54 -4.42 -17.47
C ILE A 63 4.74 -3.91 -16.05
N GLU A 64 5.84 -4.24 -15.39
CA GLU A 64 6.13 -3.73 -14.04
C GLU A 64 6.23 -2.19 -14.02
N ILE A 65 6.93 -1.62 -14.99
CA ILE A 65 7.08 -0.17 -15.13
C ILE A 65 5.71 0.49 -15.40
N GLN A 66 4.93 -0.04 -16.33
CA GLN A 66 3.60 0.50 -16.65
C GLN A 66 2.60 0.30 -15.51
N MET A 67 2.69 -0.79 -14.73
CA MET A 67 1.91 -0.97 -13.52
C MET A 67 2.14 0.20 -12.55
N LYS A 68 3.41 0.54 -12.26
CA LYS A 68 3.76 1.65 -11.37
C LYS A 68 3.27 3.00 -11.92
N LYS A 69 3.50 3.26 -13.22
CA LYS A 69 2.99 4.46 -13.90
C LYS A 69 1.46 4.58 -13.84
N ALA A 70 0.75 3.48 -14.05
CA ALA A 70 -0.70 3.42 -14.03
C ALA A 70 -1.28 3.71 -12.64
N VAL A 71 -0.72 3.09 -11.59
CA VAL A 71 -1.14 3.36 -10.21
C VAL A 71 -0.88 4.82 -9.84
N ARG A 72 0.27 5.39 -10.23
CA ARG A 72 0.56 6.81 -10.03
C ARG A 72 -0.43 7.73 -10.75
N ASP A 73 -0.69 7.48 -12.03
CA ASP A 73 -1.63 8.27 -12.83
C ASP A 73 -3.05 8.23 -12.25
N VAL A 74 -3.53 7.05 -11.87
CA VAL A 74 -4.87 6.92 -11.28
C VAL A 74 -4.94 7.51 -9.87
N LEU A 75 -3.89 7.39 -9.06
CA LEU A 75 -3.82 8.08 -7.77
C LEU A 75 -3.86 9.60 -7.95
N TYR A 76 -3.11 10.15 -8.90
CA TYR A 76 -3.12 11.58 -9.18
C TYR A 76 -4.51 12.06 -9.60
N LYS A 77 -5.15 11.36 -10.54
CA LYS A 77 -6.53 11.65 -10.96
C LYS A 77 -7.51 11.58 -9.79
N SER A 78 -7.37 10.58 -8.92
CA SER A 78 -8.18 10.43 -7.70
C SER A 78 -8.03 11.64 -6.76
N ILE A 79 -6.79 12.10 -6.54
CA ILE A 79 -6.49 13.27 -5.71
C ILE A 79 -7.14 14.54 -6.29
N LEU A 80 -7.01 14.77 -7.61
CA LEU A 80 -7.60 15.93 -8.27
C LEU A 80 -9.14 15.92 -8.27
N ASP A 81 -9.74 14.72 -8.35
CA ASP A 81 -11.18 14.54 -8.43
C ASP A 81 -11.88 14.66 -7.06
N TYR A 82 -11.18 14.35 -5.96
CA TYR A 82 -11.72 14.39 -4.59
C TYR A 82 -12.45 15.69 -4.22
N PRO A 83 -11.89 16.91 -4.43
CA PRO A 83 -12.58 18.15 -4.07
C PRO A 83 -13.77 18.50 -4.99
N THR A 84 -13.95 17.77 -6.10
CA THR A 84 -14.94 18.13 -7.14
C THR A 84 -16.32 17.50 -6.94
N LYS A 85 -16.45 16.55 -6.01
CA LYS A 85 -17.71 15.81 -5.77
C LYS A 85 -17.83 15.31 -4.33
N PRO A 86 -19.02 14.89 -3.88
CA PRO A 86 -19.19 14.33 -2.56
C PRO A 86 -18.29 13.10 -2.33
N ARG A 87 -17.68 13.00 -1.15
CA ARG A 87 -16.76 11.89 -0.79
C ARG A 87 -17.41 10.51 -1.01
N ALA A 88 -18.69 10.35 -0.67
CA ALA A 88 -19.44 9.11 -0.86
C ALA A 88 -19.62 8.69 -2.33
N GLU A 89 -19.56 9.62 -3.28
CA GLU A 89 -19.56 9.34 -4.71
C GLU A 89 -18.14 9.09 -5.22
N TRP A 90 -17.17 9.90 -4.75
CA TRP A 90 -15.77 9.77 -5.11
C TRP A 90 -15.19 8.38 -4.79
N VAL A 91 -15.50 7.80 -3.63
CA VAL A 91 -15.01 6.48 -3.23
C VAL A 91 -15.46 5.33 -4.15
N LEU A 92 -16.48 5.54 -4.99
CA LEU A 92 -17.07 4.50 -5.85
C LEU A 92 -16.54 4.52 -7.28
N VAL A 93 -15.82 5.58 -7.68
CA VAL A 93 -15.39 5.80 -9.08
C VAL A 93 -13.88 5.64 -9.29
N HIS A 94 -13.11 5.47 -8.22
CA HIS A 94 -11.65 5.24 -8.27
C HIS A 94 -11.29 3.84 -7.76
N PRO A 95 -10.17 3.24 -8.23
CA PRO A 95 -9.67 1.98 -7.69
C PRO A 95 -9.44 2.04 -6.18
N GLY A 96 -9.70 0.94 -5.48
CA GLY A 96 -9.68 0.86 -4.02
C GLY A 96 -8.36 1.36 -3.42
N GLN A 97 -7.22 0.91 -3.96
CA GLN A 97 -5.91 1.38 -3.51
C GLN A 97 -5.76 2.92 -3.65
N CYS A 98 -6.28 3.52 -4.73
CA CYS A 98 -6.20 4.95 -4.95
C CYS A 98 -7.19 5.74 -4.08
N VAL A 99 -8.33 5.15 -3.71
CA VAL A 99 -9.27 5.71 -2.73
C VAL A 99 -8.61 5.79 -1.35
N LEU A 100 -7.99 4.70 -0.88
CA LEU A 100 -7.37 4.69 0.46
C LEU A 100 -6.24 5.71 0.56
N ASN A 101 -5.32 5.72 -0.41
CA ASN A 101 -4.14 6.57 -0.35
C ASN A 101 -4.44 8.02 -0.75
N GLY A 102 -5.36 8.24 -1.69
CA GLY A 102 -5.85 9.59 -2.00
C GLY A 102 -6.55 10.23 -0.80
N SER A 103 -7.31 9.45 -0.03
CA SER A 103 -7.91 9.92 1.22
C SER A 103 -6.86 10.28 2.27
N GLN A 104 -5.75 9.53 2.37
CA GLN A 104 -4.65 9.86 3.27
C GLN A 104 -3.92 11.15 2.88
N VAL A 105 -3.77 11.42 1.57
CA VAL A 105 -3.19 12.68 1.07
C VAL A 105 -4.05 13.87 1.52
N HIS A 106 -5.36 13.81 1.25
CA HIS A 106 -6.29 14.88 1.64
C HIS A 106 -6.40 15.02 3.16
N TRP A 107 -6.50 13.90 3.89
CA TRP A 107 -6.52 13.94 5.35
C TRP A 107 -5.25 14.60 5.92
N THR A 108 -4.07 14.30 5.38
CA THR A 108 -2.81 14.93 5.79
C THR A 108 -2.86 16.44 5.60
N SER A 109 -3.24 16.91 4.41
CA SER A 109 -3.31 18.35 4.13
C SER A 109 -4.38 19.07 4.94
N GLU A 110 -5.57 18.47 5.08
CA GLU A 110 -6.71 19.06 5.79
C GLU A 110 -6.44 19.15 7.30
N VAL A 111 -5.75 18.17 7.90
CA VAL A 111 -5.32 18.25 9.31
C VAL A 111 -4.28 19.35 9.51
N GLU A 112 -3.27 19.44 8.64
CA GLU A 112 -2.23 20.47 8.76
C GLU A 112 -2.81 21.89 8.61
N GLU A 113 -3.73 22.09 7.66
CA GLU A 113 -4.49 23.32 7.52
C GLU A 113 -5.30 23.62 8.79
N ALA A 114 -5.97 22.62 9.37
CA ALA A 114 -6.75 22.78 10.59
C ALA A 114 -5.88 23.12 11.82
N ILE A 115 -4.67 22.55 11.92
CA ILE A 115 -3.70 22.91 12.97
C ILE A 115 -3.29 24.37 12.81
N GLN A 116 -2.88 24.77 11.62
CA GLN A 116 -2.41 26.14 11.33
C GLN A 116 -3.49 27.20 11.55
N ASN A 117 -4.75 26.88 11.22
CA ASN A 117 -5.89 27.76 11.37
C ASN A 117 -6.52 27.72 12.77
N GLY A 118 -6.06 26.83 13.67
CA GLY A 118 -6.67 26.63 14.99
C GLY A 118 -8.09 26.05 14.92
N THR A 119 -8.41 25.28 13.88
CA THR A 119 -9.73 24.71 13.59
C THR A 119 -9.78 23.18 13.72
N VAL A 120 -8.78 22.56 14.36
CA VAL A 120 -8.67 21.09 14.55
C VAL A 120 -9.96 20.47 15.12
N LYS A 121 -10.61 21.14 16.07
CA LYS A 121 -11.86 20.66 16.67
C LYS A 121 -13.01 20.62 15.65
N GLN A 122 -13.18 21.68 14.86
CA GLN A 122 -14.21 21.73 13.81
C GLN A 122 -13.97 20.65 12.75
N TYR A 123 -12.70 20.42 12.40
CA TYR A 123 -12.33 19.36 11.47
C TYR A 123 -12.68 17.96 12.02
N TRP A 124 -12.37 17.68 13.30
CA TRP A 124 -12.75 16.43 13.97
C TRP A 124 -14.28 16.19 13.95
N GLU A 125 -15.09 17.21 14.20
CA GLU A 125 -16.56 17.13 14.10
C GLU A 125 -17.02 16.83 12.66
N GLY A 126 -16.28 17.32 11.66
CA GLY A 126 -16.46 17.00 10.24
C GLY A 126 -16.16 15.54 9.92
N LEU A 127 -15.04 15.01 10.42
CA LEU A 127 -14.64 13.60 10.23
C LEU A 127 -15.70 12.63 10.75
N ASN A 128 -16.33 12.93 11.89
CA ASN A 128 -17.40 12.08 12.42
C ASN A 128 -18.61 12.00 11.46
N ARG A 129 -18.97 13.10 10.78
CA ARG A 129 -20.01 13.07 9.74
C ARG A 129 -19.59 12.23 8.54
N GLN A 130 -18.38 12.45 8.02
CA GLN A 130 -17.89 11.70 6.88
C GLN A 130 -17.85 10.19 7.16
N LEU A 131 -17.44 9.78 8.37
CA LEU A 131 -17.44 8.39 8.80
C LEU A 131 -18.86 7.79 8.80
N LEU A 132 -19.85 8.54 9.33
CA LEU A 132 -21.25 8.11 9.32
C LEU A 132 -21.81 8.00 7.89
N ASP A 133 -21.41 8.89 6.99
CA ASP A 133 -21.78 8.82 5.58
C ASP A 133 -21.20 7.56 4.91
N MET A 134 -19.95 7.19 5.20
CA MET A 134 -19.35 5.93 4.70
C MET A 134 -20.06 4.71 5.28
N VAL A 135 -20.43 4.71 6.56
CA VAL A 135 -21.19 3.62 7.19
C VAL A 135 -22.58 3.50 6.57
N ALA A 136 -23.25 4.62 6.29
CA ALA A 136 -24.53 4.64 5.59
C ALA A 136 -24.38 4.08 4.16
N LEU A 137 -23.33 4.45 3.45
CA LEU A 137 -23.03 3.98 2.10
C LEU A 137 -22.87 2.46 2.03
N VAL A 138 -22.20 1.83 2.99
CA VAL A 138 -22.08 0.35 3.03
C VAL A 138 -23.46 -0.33 3.14
N ARG A 139 -24.44 0.32 3.78
CA ARG A 139 -25.80 -0.22 3.96
C ARG A 139 -26.68 -0.13 2.72
N THR A 140 -26.25 0.57 1.66
CA THR A 140 -27.05 0.72 0.43
C THR A 140 -26.93 -0.46 -0.55
N GLY A 141 -26.17 -1.51 -0.20
CA GLY A 141 -26.01 -2.70 -1.05
C GLY A 141 -24.97 -2.51 -2.15
N LEU A 142 -23.74 -2.14 -1.78
CA LEU A 142 -22.62 -1.98 -2.70
C LEU A 142 -22.24 -3.30 -3.39
N ASN A 143 -21.65 -3.20 -4.59
CA ASN A 143 -21.02 -4.36 -5.22
C ASN A 143 -19.81 -4.84 -4.37
N LYS A 144 -19.32 -6.06 -4.65
CA LYS A 144 -18.23 -6.68 -3.87
C LYS A 144 -16.97 -5.81 -3.79
N MET A 145 -16.56 -5.20 -4.90
CA MET A 145 -15.34 -4.37 -4.96
C MET A 145 -15.50 -3.11 -4.11
N ASN A 146 -16.58 -2.37 -4.30
CA ASN A 146 -16.87 -1.15 -3.55
C ASN A 146 -17.05 -1.46 -2.06
N SER A 147 -17.63 -2.62 -1.71
CA SER A 147 -17.77 -3.06 -0.31
C SER A 147 -16.41 -3.25 0.38
N ILE A 148 -15.44 -3.87 -0.31
CA ILE A 148 -14.08 -4.06 0.22
C ILE A 148 -13.38 -2.70 0.35
N SER A 149 -13.49 -1.82 -0.66
CA SER A 149 -12.85 -0.50 -0.63
C SER A 149 -13.38 0.38 0.48
N VAL A 150 -14.72 0.51 0.59
CA VAL A 150 -15.34 1.33 1.62
C VAL A 150 -15.12 0.72 3.01
N GLY A 151 -15.14 -0.61 3.15
CA GLY A 151 -14.80 -1.28 4.40
C GLY A 151 -13.36 -1.01 4.86
N ALA A 152 -12.40 -1.07 3.93
CA ALA A 152 -11.00 -0.73 4.20
C ALA A 152 -10.82 0.76 4.53
N LEU A 153 -11.55 1.64 3.84
CA LEU A 153 -11.53 3.08 4.10
C LEU A 153 -12.07 3.41 5.49
N ILE A 154 -13.17 2.77 5.91
CA ILE A 154 -13.73 2.95 7.27
C ILE A 154 -12.71 2.61 8.35
N VAL A 155 -11.91 1.54 8.17
CA VAL A 155 -10.85 1.18 9.13
C VAL A 155 -9.80 2.30 9.25
N ILE A 156 -9.40 2.88 8.12
CA ILE A 156 -8.45 4.00 8.09
C ILE A 156 -9.10 5.26 8.71
N ASP A 157 -10.33 5.58 8.36
CA ASP A 157 -11.07 6.76 8.83
C ASP A 157 -11.29 6.76 10.35
N VAL A 158 -11.54 5.59 10.95
CA VAL A 158 -11.64 5.45 12.41
C VAL A 158 -10.32 5.86 13.07
N HIS A 159 -9.20 5.32 12.61
CA HIS A 159 -7.87 5.69 13.11
C HIS A 159 -7.58 7.18 12.88
N ALA A 160 -7.84 7.69 11.67
CA ALA A 160 -7.66 9.08 11.30
C ALA A 160 -8.46 10.03 12.22
N LYS A 161 -9.71 9.68 12.53
CA LYS A 161 -10.55 10.43 13.49
C LYS A 161 -9.96 10.39 14.90
N ASP A 162 -9.50 9.23 15.37
CA ASP A 162 -8.95 9.06 16.72
C ASP A 162 -7.65 9.83 16.90
N VAL A 163 -6.81 9.91 15.86
CA VAL A 163 -5.62 10.77 15.83
C VAL A 163 -6.02 12.23 16.01
N VAL A 164 -6.95 12.74 15.20
CA VAL A 164 -7.39 14.15 15.30
C VAL A 164 -8.05 14.43 16.66
N GLU A 165 -8.80 13.48 17.21
CA GLU A 165 -9.34 13.58 18.56
C GLU A 165 -8.24 13.77 19.61
N ASN A 166 -7.13 13.04 19.46
CA ASN A 166 -5.97 13.21 20.32
C ASN A 166 -5.31 14.58 20.16
N LEU A 167 -5.17 15.08 18.93
CA LEU A 167 -4.65 16.43 18.67
C LEU A 167 -5.50 17.52 19.36
N VAL A 168 -6.83 17.36 19.37
CA VAL A 168 -7.75 18.26 20.09
C VAL A 168 -7.53 18.18 21.60
N LYS A 169 -7.38 16.97 22.17
CA LYS A 169 -7.17 16.76 23.61
C LYS A 169 -5.85 17.36 24.09
N GLU A 170 -4.78 17.15 23.32
CA GLU A 170 -3.43 17.66 23.60
C GLU A 170 -3.26 19.14 23.19
N LYS A 171 -4.28 19.76 22.59
CA LYS A 171 -4.30 21.16 22.15
C LYS A 171 -3.14 21.50 21.21
N ILE A 172 -2.88 20.62 20.25
CA ILE A 172 -1.81 20.80 19.27
C ILE A 172 -2.13 21.98 18.34
N ASP A 173 -1.19 22.92 18.24
CA ASP A 173 -1.27 24.14 17.42
C ASP A 173 -0.11 24.27 16.43
N ASN A 174 0.78 23.27 16.37
CA ASN A 174 1.97 23.27 15.52
C ASN A 174 2.11 21.95 14.77
N ILE A 175 2.28 22.02 13.46
CA ILE A 175 2.51 20.85 12.58
C ILE A 175 3.84 20.13 12.86
N SER A 176 4.74 20.73 13.64
CA SER A 176 5.99 20.09 14.09
C SER A 176 5.83 19.34 15.41
N ALA A 177 4.63 19.35 16.04
CA ALA A 177 4.38 18.64 17.28
C ALA A 177 4.51 17.12 17.10
N PHE A 178 5.08 16.44 18.11
CA PHE A 178 5.38 15.01 18.03
C PHE A 178 4.12 14.17 17.76
N GLU A 179 3.01 14.52 18.37
CA GLU A 179 1.71 13.87 18.25
C GLU A 179 1.23 13.81 16.79
N TRP A 180 1.53 14.85 16.00
CA TRP A 180 1.26 14.88 14.56
C TRP A 180 2.39 14.23 13.76
N ILE A 181 3.65 14.56 14.06
CA ILE A 181 4.76 14.04 13.24
C ILE A 181 4.98 12.54 13.38
N ALA A 182 4.54 11.93 14.48
CA ALA A 182 4.58 10.49 14.70
C ALA A 182 3.62 9.71 13.77
N GLN A 183 2.64 10.37 13.16
CA GLN A 183 1.65 9.73 12.30
C GLN A 183 2.21 9.48 10.88
N LEU A 184 1.74 8.42 10.23
CA LEU A 184 2.05 8.16 8.83
C LEU A 184 1.25 9.11 7.92
N ARG A 185 1.96 10.02 7.26
CA ARG A 185 1.40 11.12 6.48
C ARG A 185 1.79 11.01 5.02
N TYR A 186 0.91 11.49 4.15
CA TYR A 186 1.06 11.38 2.70
C TYR A 186 1.04 12.78 2.09
N TYR A 187 2.05 13.07 1.28
CA TYR A 187 2.21 14.36 0.63
C TYR A 187 2.30 14.17 -0.88
N TRP A 188 1.50 14.91 -1.64
CA TRP A 188 1.72 15.05 -3.08
C TRP A 188 2.59 16.27 -3.34
N GLN A 189 3.87 16.07 -3.67
CA GLN A 189 4.88 17.12 -3.83
C GLN A 189 5.79 16.81 -5.01
N ASN A 190 6.16 17.85 -5.77
CA ASN A 190 7.02 17.73 -6.96
C ASN A 190 6.52 16.69 -7.97
N ASP A 191 5.20 16.65 -8.19
CA ASP A 191 4.52 15.67 -9.04
C ASP A 191 4.78 14.21 -8.60
N ASP A 192 4.90 13.95 -7.30
CA ASP A 192 5.04 12.60 -6.76
C ASP A 192 4.41 12.47 -5.37
N CYS A 193 4.12 11.25 -4.94
CA CYS A 193 3.57 10.94 -3.63
C CYS A 193 4.69 10.46 -2.68
N TRP A 194 4.74 11.08 -1.51
CA TRP A 194 5.71 10.82 -0.46
C TRP A 194 5.02 10.41 0.82
N CYS A 195 5.52 9.37 1.47
CA CYS A 195 5.09 8.92 2.79
C CYS A 195 6.11 9.36 3.84
N GLN A 196 5.65 10.03 4.88
CA GLN A 196 6.49 10.54 5.96
C GLN A 196 5.98 10.10 7.32
N CYS A 197 6.92 9.78 8.21
CA CYS A 197 6.66 9.48 9.62
C CYS A 197 7.91 9.88 10.41
N VAL A 198 7.74 10.74 11.42
CA VAL A 198 8.80 11.38 12.20
C VAL A 198 9.81 12.08 11.29
N GLN A 199 11.00 11.51 11.10
CA GLN A 199 12.09 12.06 10.28
C GLN A 199 12.29 11.30 8.97
N THR A 200 11.45 10.30 8.71
CA THR A 200 11.56 9.47 7.51
C THR A 200 10.80 10.09 6.35
N ASN A 201 11.33 9.91 5.14
CA ASN A 201 10.71 10.40 3.91
C ASN A 201 10.93 9.38 2.79
N PHE A 202 9.88 8.65 2.44
CA PHE A 202 9.92 7.58 1.44
C PHE A 202 9.07 7.93 0.23
N PRO A 203 9.56 7.70 -1.01
CA PRO A 203 8.71 7.75 -2.17
C PRO A 203 7.69 6.61 -2.09
N TYR A 204 6.43 6.90 -2.43
CA TYR A 204 5.40 5.89 -2.53
C TYR A 204 5.76 4.88 -3.63
N GLY A 205 5.60 3.58 -3.36
CA GLY A 205 6.14 2.52 -4.21
C GLY A 205 5.38 2.25 -5.50
N TYR A 206 4.11 2.67 -5.57
CA TYR A 206 3.18 2.49 -6.70
C TYR A 206 2.99 1.05 -7.18
N GLU A 207 3.38 0.04 -6.42
CA GLU A 207 3.07 -1.34 -6.79
C GLU A 207 1.57 -1.58 -6.65
N TYR A 208 0.99 -2.32 -7.61
CA TYR A 208 -0.43 -2.61 -7.58
C TYR A 208 -0.72 -3.76 -6.62
N LEU A 209 -1.19 -3.38 -5.43
CA LEU A 209 -1.50 -4.29 -4.33
C LEU A 209 -3.00 -4.61 -4.24
N GLY A 210 -3.78 -4.07 -5.18
CA GLY A 210 -5.21 -4.35 -5.33
C GLY A 210 -6.04 -3.83 -4.16
N ASN A 211 -7.31 -4.21 -4.18
CA ASN A 211 -8.26 -3.85 -3.16
C ASN A 211 -8.27 -4.93 -2.07
N SER A 212 -7.68 -4.62 -0.92
CA SER A 212 -7.61 -5.54 0.21
C SER A 212 -7.98 -4.86 1.52
N MET A 213 -8.43 -5.64 2.49
CA MET A 213 -8.72 -5.17 3.83
C MET A 213 -7.46 -4.58 4.49
N ARG A 214 -7.67 -3.57 5.33
CA ARG A 214 -6.63 -2.93 6.15
C ARG A 214 -6.66 -3.49 7.56
N LEU A 215 -5.48 -3.58 8.18
CA LEU A 215 -5.36 -3.90 9.58
C LEU A 215 -5.93 -2.76 10.42
N VAL A 216 -6.63 -3.07 11.51
CA VAL A 216 -7.05 -2.05 12.48
C VAL A 216 -5.80 -1.45 13.11
N ILE A 217 -5.65 -0.14 12.99
CA ILE A 217 -4.48 0.59 13.48
C ILE A 217 -4.72 0.97 14.94
N THR A 218 -3.75 0.64 15.79
CA THR A 218 -3.75 0.93 17.22
C THR A 218 -2.47 1.69 17.58
N PRO A 219 -2.36 2.31 18.77
CA PRO A 219 -1.13 2.96 19.18
C PRO A 219 0.12 2.06 19.15
N LEU A 220 -0.06 0.75 19.36
CA LEU A 220 1.04 -0.23 19.23
C LEU A 220 1.43 -0.44 17.77
N THR A 221 0.45 -0.47 16.86
CA THR A 221 0.68 -0.55 15.41
C THR A 221 1.45 0.69 14.93
N ASP A 222 1.08 1.88 15.37
CA ASP A 222 1.77 3.14 15.01
C ASP A 222 3.22 3.14 15.49
N MET A 223 3.46 2.70 16.73
CA MET A 223 4.83 2.54 17.23
C MET A 223 5.64 1.54 16.38
N CYS A 224 5.03 0.43 15.96
CA CYS A 224 5.68 -0.50 15.04
C CYS A 224 5.98 0.17 13.69
N TYR A 225 5.06 0.95 13.13
CA TYR A 225 5.28 1.67 11.86
C TYR A 225 6.46 2.62 11.95
N MET A 226 6.43 3.50 12.96
CA MET A 226 7.50 4.45 13.22
C MET A 226 8.87 3.77 13.37
N THR A 227 8.92 2.67 14.13
CA THR A 227 10.18 1.92 14.35
C THR A 227 10.68 1.27 13.08
N LEU A 228 9.80 0.63 12.31
CA LEU A 228 10.14 -0.05 11.06
C LEU A 228 10.61 0.94 9.98
N LEU A 229 9.93 2.08 9.85
CA LEU A 229 10.32 3.15 8.92
C LEU A 229 11.66 3.76 9.32
N GLY A 230 11.88 4.01 10.62
CA GLY A 230 13.16 4.50 11.14
C GLY A 230 14.31 3.55 10.85
N ALA A 231 14.11 2.23 11.06
CA ALA A 231 15.09 1.21 10.71
C ALA A 231 15.38 1.19 9.20
N GLN A 232 14.34 1.24 8.37
CA GLN A 232 14.47 1.23 6.92
C GLN A 232 15.25 2.45 6.40
N GLN A 233 15.03 3.65 6.96
CA GLN A 233 15.77 4.86 6.59
C GLN A 233 17.28 4.71 6.84
N LEU A 234 17.66 3.87 7.80
CA LEU A 234 19.05 3.54 8.14
C LEU A 234 19.56 2.29 7.42
N ASN A 235 18.81 1.74 6.46
CA ASN A 235 19.10 0.48 5.77
C ASN A 235 19.23 -0.72 6.74
N LEU A 236 18.47 -0.71 7.84
CA LEU A 236 18.41 -1.79 8.82
C LEU A 236 17.11 -2.59 8.66
N GLY A 237 17.16 -3.85 9.09
CA GLY A 237 15.96 -4.66 9.30
C GLY A 237 15.27 -4.32 10.63
N GLY A 238 13.98 -4.62 10.73
CA GLY A 238 13.23 -4.54 11.97
C GLY A 238 12.90 -5.93 12.52
N ALA A 239 12.89 -6.06 13.85
CA ALA A 239 12.50 -7.30 14.55
C ALA A 239 11.33 -7.02 15.51
N PRO A 240 10.08 -6.94 15.01
CA PRO A 240 8.90 -6.88 15.88
C PRO A 240 8.87 -8.13 16.77
N ALA A 241 8.86 -7.94 18.09
CA ALA A 241 8.86 -9.01 19.07
C ALA A 241 7.54 -9.05 19.84
N GLY A 242 7.02 -10.25 20.09
CA GLY A 242 5.76 -10.46 20.79
C GLY A 242 5.25 -11.89 20.64
N PRO A 243 4.25 -12.31 21.43
CA PRO A 243 3.70 -13.66 21.40
C PRO A 243 3.19 -14.09 20.01
N ALA A 244 3.07 -15.39 19.77
CA ALA A 244 2.48 -15.90 18.53
C ALA A 244 1.03 -15.40 18.37
N GLY A 245 0.65 -15.05 17.15
CA GLY A 245 -0.72 -14.58 16.83
C GLY A 245 -1.04 -13.13 17.23
N THR A 246 -0.08 -12.32 17.67
CA THR A 246 -0.32 -10.91 18.05
C THR A 246 -0.13 -9.91 16.90
N GLY A 247 -0.31 -10.32 15.65
CA GLY A 247 -0.34 -9.41 14.50
C GLY A 247 1.01 -8.88 14.00
N LYS A 248 2.15 -9.51 14.34
CA LYS A 248 3.50 -9.02 13.97
C LYS A 248 3.71 -8.98 12.45
N THR A 249 3.40 -10.10 11.81
CA THR A 249 3.51 -10.28 10.36
C THR A 249 2.50 -9.39 9.65
N GLU A 250 1.26 -9.36 10.15
CA GLU A 250 0.16 -8.55 9.63
C GLU A 250 0.49 -7.04 9.70
N THR A 251 1.07 -6.57 10.79
CA THR A 251 1.52 -5.18 10.96
C THR A 251 2.60 -4.84 9.94
N THR A 252 3.60 -5.71 9.75
CA THR A 252 4.67 -5.50 8.76
C THR A 252 4.11 -5.46 7.33
N LYS A 253 3.18 -6.37 7.00
CA LYS A 253 2.51 -6.39 5.70
C LYS A 253 1.65 -5.14 5.48
N ASP A 254 0.94 -4.68 6.50
CA ASP A 254 0.05 -3.53 6.40
C ASP A 254 0.83 -2.21 6.23
N LEU A 255 2.02 -2.09 6.85
CA LEU A 255 2.96 -1.01 6.59
C LEU A 255 3.48 -1.03 5.15
N ALA A 256 3.95 -2.20 4.67
CA ALA A 256 4.44 -2.31 3.30
C ALA A 256 3.35 -1.95 2.27
N LYS A 257 2.09 -2.35 2.55
CA LYS A 257 0.92 -1.91 1.77
C LYS A 257 0.72 -0.41 1.79
N ALA A 258 0.90 0.23 2.95
CA ALA A 258 0.80 1.68 3.10
C ALA A 258 1.84 2.40 2.22
N LEU A 259 3.03 1.82 2.07
CA LEU A 259 4.06 2.35 1.18
C LEU A 259 3.95 1.87 -0.28
N ALA A 260 2.90 1.14 -0.65
CA ALA A 260 2.75 0.45 -1.94
C ALA A 260 4.00 -0.33 -2.36
N LYS A 261 4.50 -1.15 -1.44
CA LYS A 261 5.56 -2.13 -1.66
C LYS A 261 5.04 -3.53 -1.39
N GLN A 262 5.29 -4.45 -2.31
CA GLN A 262 5.01 -5.86 -2.13
C GLN A 262 5.85 -6.40 -0.97
N CYS A 263 5.16 -7.03 -0.02
CA CYS A 263 5.78 -7.70 1.12
C CYS A 263 5.76 -9.21 0.91
N VAL A 264 6.92 -9.78 0.58
CA VAL A 264 7.11 -11.21 0.48
C VAL A 264 7.24 -11.77 1.88
N VAL A 265 6.24 -12.52 2.32
CA VAL A 265 6.30 -13.24 3.60
C VAL A 265 6.87 -14.62 3.37
N PHE A 266 7.94 -14.93 4.09
CA PHE A 266 8.59 -16.22 4.03
C PHE A 266 8.55 -16.88 5.40
N ASN A 267 7.85 -18.01 5.48
CA ASN A 267 7.73 -18.77 6.72
C ASN A 267 8.98 -19.64 6.91
N CYS A 268 9.79 -19.29 7.89
CA CYS A 268 11.04 -19.97 8.17
C CYS A 268 10.81 -21.35 8.79
N SER A 269 11.65 -22.32 8.41
CA SER A 269 11.58 -23.68 8.94
C SER A 269 12.96 -24.26 9.20
N ASP A 270 13.01 -25.23 10.11
CA ASP A 270 14.19 -26.01 10.45
C ASP A 270 14.81 -26.78 9.27
N MET A 271 14.08 -26.95 8.17
CA MET A 271 14.55 -27.63 6.96
C MET A 271 15.29 -26.70 5.98
N MET A 272 15.37 -25.40 6.28
CA MET A 272 16.07 -24.44 5.43
C MET A 272 17.59 -24.58 5.56
N ASP A 273 18.25 -24.90 4.45
CA ASP A 273 19.70 -24.86 4.34
C ASP A 273 20.21 -23.48 3.89
N TYR A 274 21.52 -23.26 4.03
CA TYR A 274 22.16 -22.00 3.66
C TYR A 274 22.07 -21.72 2.15
N ILE A 275 21.90 -22.75 1.31
CA ILE A 275 21.79 -22.62 -0.15
C ILE A 275 20.42 -22.03 -0.52
N MET A 276 19.35 -22.54 0.08
CA MET A 276 17.99 -22.05 -0.11
C MET A 276 17.88 -20.60 0.35
N VAL A 277 18.42 -20.31 1.53
CA VAL A 277 18.43 -18.94 2.09
C VAL A 277 19.29 -18.00 1.24
N GLY A 278 20.45 -18.44 0.76
CA GLY A 278 21.30 -17.65 -0.15
C GLY A 278 20.62 -17.34 -1.48
N LYS A 279 19.92 -18.31 -2.09
CA LYS A 279 19.10 -18.08 -3.30
C LYS A 279 17.96 -17.11 -3.03
N PHE A 280 17.32 -17.23 -1.88
CA PHE A 280 16.24 -16.34 -1.46
C PHE A 280 16.72 -14.89 -1.30
N PHE A 281 17.80 -14.66 -0.55
CA PHE A 281 18.39 -13.33 -0.40
C PHE A 281 18.91 -12.74 -1.70
N LYS A 282 19.48 -13.56 -2.61
CA LYS A 282 19.84 -13.10 -3.94
C LYS A 282 18.63 -12.58 -4.70
N GLY A 283 17.48 -13.26 -4.60
CA GLY A 283 16.21 -12.81 -5.18
C GLY A 283 15.70 -11.52 -4.55
N LEU A 284 15.74 -11.40 -3.23
CA LEU A 284 15.35 -10.18 -2.51
C LEU A 284 16.21 -8.98 -2.89
N ALA A 285 17.54 -9.14 -2.85
CA ALA A 285 18.48 -8.08 -3.20
C ALA A 285 18.33 -7.65 -4.68
N SER A 286 18.02 -8.58 -5.59
CA SER A 286 17.85 -8.27 -7.01
C SER A 286 16.49 -7.63 -7.33
N SER A 287 15.46 -7.89 -6.53
CA SER A 287 14.09 -7.38 -6.75
C SER A 287 13.78 -6.10 -5.97
N GLY A 288 14.52 -5.81 -4.90
CA GLY A 288 14.21 -4.70 -4.00
C GLY A 288 12.91 -4.87 -3.23
N ALA A 289 12.39 -6.10 -3.14
CA ALA A 289 11.14 -6.40 -2.44
C ALA A 289 11.30 -6.28 -0.92
N TRP A 290 10.22 -5.88 -0.24
CA TRP A 290 10.17 -5.96 1.22
C TRP A 290 9.99 -7.42 1.62
N CYS A 291 10.82 -7.93 2.52
CA CYS A 291 10.67 -9.28 3.06
C CYS A 291 10.25 -9.28 4.53
N CYS A 292 9.32 -10.15 4.89
CA CYS A 292 9.01 -10.50 6.27
C CYS A 292 9.37 -11.98 6.50
N LEU A 293 10.38 -12.22 7.33
CA LEU A 293 10.77 -13.58 7.74
C LEU A 293 9.95 -13.97 8.97
N ASP A 294 8.92 -14.80 8.76
CA ASP A 294 8.06 -15.29 9.83
C ASP A 294 8.71 -16.50 10.52
N GLU A 295 8.54 -16.61 11.84
CA GLU A 295 9.19 -17.66 12.66
C GLU A 295 10.73 -17.73 12.45
N PHE A 296 11.39 -16.58 12.30
CA PHE A 296 12.83 -16.46 11.99
C PHE A 296 13.74 -17.27 12.91
N ASN A 297 13.35 -17.42 14.19
CA ASN A 297 14.04 -18.23 15.19
C ASN A 297 14.10 -19.74 14.87
N ARG A 298 13.35 -20.23 13.88
CA ARG A 298 13.39 -21.63 13.41
C ARG A 298 14.53 -21.93 12.45
N ILE A 299 15.23 -20.91 11.97
CA ILE A 299 16.40 -21.11 11.09
C ILE A 299 17.56 -21.67 11.92
N LYS A 300 18.05 -22.87 11.59
CA LYS A 300 19.17 -23.51 12.31
C LYS A 300 20.55 -23.01 11.88
N VAL A 301 20.64 -22.37 10.71
CA VAL A 301 21.89 -21.89 10.11
C VAL A 301 22.11 -20.38 10.30
N LEU A 302 21.55 -19.80 11.38
CA LEU A 302 21.61 -18.36 11.68
C LEU A 302 23.04 -17.80 11.70
N SER A 303 23.99 -18.54 12.28
CA SER A 303 25.40 -18.11 12.36
C SER A 303 26.08 -18.02 10.99
N VAL A 304 25.66 -18.85 10.02
CA VAL A 304 26.16 -18.84 8.64
C VAL A 304 25.49 -17.74 7.81
N ILE A 305 24.23 -17.41 8.11
CA ILE A 305 23.47 -16.35 7.43
C ILE A 305 23.86 -14.96 7.91
N ALA A 306 24.28 -14.84 9.18
CA ALA A 306 24.67 -13.55 9.76
C ALA A 306 26.05 -13.06 9.28
N GLN A 307 26.86 -13.94 8.68
CA GLN A 307 28.18 -13.64 8.09
C GLN A 307 28.05 -13.27 6.62
#